data_AF-A0A3D6B4M3-F1
#
_entry.id   AF-A0A3D6B4M3-F1
#
_cell.length_a   1.000
_cell.length_b   1.000
_cell.length_c   1.000
_cell.angle_alpha   90.00
_cell.angle_beta   90.00
_cell.angle_gamma   90.00
#
_symmetry.space_group_name_H-M   'P 1'
#
loop_
_entity.id
_entity.type
_entity.pdbx_description
1 polymer ?
#
loop_
_entity_poly.entity_id
_entity_poly.type
_entity_poly.pdbx_seq_one_letter_code
_entity_poly.pdbx_strand_id
1 'polypeptide(L)'
;MSNGFAVKISSAVVGFALLVLPSRAETGDYEKALELFSYGMYENARALFEKCDDELLSRDYVVLCALRTKSPDATYLVKSSEENGVKSILYSKIHREFGLLLFDEGNYAL
;
A
#
# COMPACT_ATOMS: atom_id res chain seq x y z
N MET A 1 -39.64 40.53 32.84
CA MET A 1 -40.50 39.67 31.99
C MET A 1 -39.59 38.72 31.23
N SER A 2 -39.84 37.42 31.42
CA SER A 2 -39.26 36.31 30.68
C SER A 2 -39.40 36.49 29.18
N ASN A 3 -38.43 36.01 28.40
CA ASN A 3 -38.67 35.00 27.36
C ASN A 3 -37.34 34.43 26.87
N GLY A 4 -37.05 33.22 27.33
CA GLY A 4 -35.94 32.41 26.85
C GLY A 4 -36.23 31.78 25.48
N PHE A 5 -35.17 31.56 24.72
CA PHE A 5 -35.14 30.57 23.67
C PHE A 5 -33.85 29.77 23.81
N ALA A 6 -33.97 28.60 24.44
CA ALA A 6 -32.89 27.63 24.55
C ALA A 6 -32.77 26.90 23.21
N VAL A 7 -31.66 27.09 22.51
CA VAL A 7 -31.28 26.22 21.38
C VAL A 7 -30.23 25.23 21.90
N LYS A 8 -30.69 24.02 22.22
CA LYS A 8 -29.84 22.83 22.35
C LYS A 8 -29.40 22.43 20.94
N ILE A 9 -28.11 22.55 20.62
CA ILE A 9 -27.53 21.85 19.47
C ILE A 9 -26.73 20.68 19.99
N SER A 10 -27.20 19.52 19.57
CA SER A 10 -26.74 18.18 19.86
C SER A 10 -25.41 17.89 19.17
N SER A 11 -24.59 17.13 19.88
CA SER A 11 -23.53 16.19 19.49
C SER A 11 -23.19 15.97 18.01
N ALA A 12 -21.88 15.75 17.80
CA ALA A 12 -21.23 14.88 16.81
C ALA A 12 -20.83 15.50 15.46
N VAL A 13 -19.53 15.80 15.31
CA VAL A 13 -18.50 14.94 14.68
C VAL A 13 -17.32 15.88 14.44
N VAL A 14 -16.31 15.82 15.30
CA VAL A 14 -14.98 16.37 14.98
C VAL A 14 -14.42 15.43 13.93
N GLY A 15 -14.67 15.75 12.66
CA GLY A 15 -14.03 15.09 11.53
C GLY A 15 -12.54 15.40 11.59
N PHE A 16 -11.79 14.49 12.20
CA PHE A 16 -10.34 14.48 12.10
C PHE A 16 -10.00 14.08 10.65
N ALA A 17 -10.02 15.06 9.74
CA ALA A 17 -9.39 14.89 8.45
C ALA A 17 -7.89 14.80 8.71
N LEU A 18 -7.42 13.56 8.91
CA LEU A 18 -5.99 13.26 8.89
C LEU A 18 -5.54 13.50 7.44
N LEU A 19 -5.19 14.75 7.16
CA LEU A 19 -4.39 15.10 5.99
C LEU A 19 -3.04 14.40 6.20
N VAL A 20 -2.94 13.16 5.73
CA VAL A 20 -1.66 12.48 5.54
C VAL A 20 -0.99 13.22 4.40
N LEU A 21 -0.31 14.31 4.75
CA LEU A 21 0.65 14.91 3.85
C LEU A 21 1.66 13.81 3.49
N PRO A 22 1.97 13.57 2.20
CA PRO A 22 3.03 12.64 1.85
C PRO A 22 4.31 13.22 2.42
N SER A 23 4.77 12.63 3.53
CA SER A 23 6.11 12.88 4.04
C SER A 23 7.06 12.38 2.95
N ARG A 24 7.74 13.32 2.29
CA ARG A 24 8.85 13.01 1.38
C ARG A 24 9.73 11.95 2.06
N ALA A 25 10.01 10.84 1.37
CA ALA A 25 10.85 9.79 1.94
C ALA A 25 12.13 10.39 2.54
N GLU A 26 12.39 10.07 3.79
CA GLU A 26 13.66 10.43 4.43
C GLU A 26 14.75 9.49 3.88
N THR A 27 15.97 10.00 3.79
CA THR A 27 17.14 9.19 3.44
C THR A 27 17.24 8.01 4.41
N GLY A 28 17.06 6.77 3.93
CA GLY A 28 17.03 5.56 4.78
C GLY A 28 15.68 4.83 4.81
N ASP A 29 14.61 5.41 4.28
CA ASP A 29 13.29 4.77 4.26
C ASP A 29 13.29 3.47 3.45
N TYR A 30 14.07 3.42 2.36
CA TYR A 30 14.19 2.22 1.53
C TYR A 30 14.90 1.07 2.26
N GLU A 31 16.03 1.35 2.92
CA GLU A 31 16.76 0.34 3.71
C GLU A 31 15.93 -0.19 4.86
N LYS A 32 15.20 0.69 5.56
CA LYS A 32 14.26 0.30 6.61
C LYS A 32 13.10 -0.53 6.06
N ALA A 33 12.58 -0.18 4.87
CA ALA A 33 11.55 -0.96 4.20
C ALA A 33 12.05 -2.38 3.84
N LEU A 34 13.29 -2.50 3.36
CA LEU A 34 13.93 -3.80 3.09
C LEU A 34 14.09 -4.64 4.36
N GLU A 35 14.50 -4.02 5.47
CA GLU A 35 14.62 -4.70 6.76
C GLU A 35 13.26 -5.25 7.22
N LEU A 36 12.21 -4.41 7.22
CA LEU A 36 10.85 -4.82 7.55
C LEU A 36 10.33 -5.92 6.62
N PHE A 37 10.60 -5.82 5.32
CA PHE A 37 10.25 -6.84 4.35
C PHE A 37 10.92 -8.18 4.69
N SER A 38 12.20 -8.15 5.06
CA SER A 38 12.96 -9.35 5.42
C SER A 38 12.43 -10.05 6.68
N TYR A 39 11.84 -9.28 7.60
CA TYR A 39 11.17 -9.79 8.81
C TYR A 39 9.72 -10.21 8.58
N GLY A 40 9.21 -10.12 7.35
CA GLY A 40 7.83 -10.46 7.02
C GLY A 40 6.81 -9.41 7.45
N MET A 41 7.24 -8.21 7.85
CA MET A 41 6.38 -7.09 8.23
C MET A 41 5.89 -6.35 6.98
N TYR A 42 5.20 -7.06 6.08
CA TYR A 42 4.91 -6.60 4.72
C TYR A 42 4.02 -5.35 4.66
N GLU A 43 3.05 -5.18 5.57
CA GLU A 43 2.21 -3.98 5.59
C GLU A 43 3.02 -2.73 5.95
N ASN A 44 3.91 -2.83 6.96
CA ASN A 44 4.78 -1.72 7.35
C ASN A 44 5.85 -1.44 6.29
N ALA A 45 6.41 -2.49 5.69
CA ALA A 45 7.36 -2.37 4.59
C ALA A 45 6.71 -1.65 3.39
N ARG A 46 5.50 -2.06 3.01
CA ARG A 46 4.71 -1.43 1.94
C ARG A 46 4.54 0.06 2.17
N ALA A 47 4.14 0.46 3.37
CA ALA A 47 3.93 1.86 3.72
C ALA A 47 5.21 2.72 3.62
N LEU A 48 6.40 2.13 3.72
CA LEU A 48 7.66 2.84 3.49
C LEU A 48 8.04 2.83 2.00
N PHE A 49 7.91 1.71 1.29
CA PHE A 49 8.17 1.65 -0.15
C PHE A 49 7.27 2.59 -0.96
N GLU A 50 6.01 2.81 -0.54
CA GLU A 50 5.09 3.78 -1.16
C GLU A 50 5.52 5.24 -0.97
N LYS A 51 6.39 5.53 0.02
CA LYS A 51 6.93 6.87 0.26
C LYS A 51 8.23 7.12 -0.50
N CYS A 52 8.98 6.06 -0.79
CA CYS A 52 10.17 6.16 -1.61
C CYS A 52 9.78 6.80 -2.94
N ASP A 53 10.54 7.81 -3.37
CA ASP A 53 10.38 8.40 -4.70
C ASP A 53 10.35 7.29 -5.76
N ASP A 54 9.76 7.60 -6.91
CA ASP A 54 9.20 6.72 -7.94
C ASP A 54 10.23 5.78 -8.63
N GLU A 55 11.06 5.11 -7.84
CA GLU A 55 12.10 4.16 -8.18
C GLU A 55 11.47 2.82 -8.49
N LEU A 56 11.87 2.24 -9.61
CA LEU A 56 11.34 0.98 -10.11
C LEU A 56 11.37 -0.14 -9.05
N LEU A 57 12.43 -0.21 -8.23
CA LEU A 57 12.56 -1.24 -7.20
C LEU A 57 11.56 -1.05 -6.05
N SER A 58 11.38 0.19 -5.58
CA SER A 58 10.41 0.51 -4.52
C SER A 58 9.00 0.12 -4.95
N ARG A 59 8.60 0.44 -6.19
CA ARG A 59 7.30 0.04 -6.75
C ARG A 59 7.14 -1.48 -6.77
N ASP A 60 8.14 -2.21 -7.26
CA ASP A 60 8.07 -3.68 -7.32
C ASP A 60 8.03 -4.33 -5.92
N TYR A 61 8.65 -3.71 -4.92
CA TYR A 61 8.49 -4.13 -3.53
C TYR A 61 7.09 -3.86 -2.99
N VAL A 62 6.42 -2.76 -3.38
CA VAL A 62 4.99 -2.53 -3.07
C VAL A 62 4.15 -3.69 -3.63
N VAL A 63 4.38 -4.09 -4.89
CA VAL A 63 3.69 -5.23 -5.50
C VAL A 63 3.94 -6.52 -4.70
N LEU A 64 5.19 -6.82 -4.36
CA LEU A 64 5.53 -8.00 -3.56
C LEU A 64 4.86 -8.00 -2.19
N CYS A 65 4.81 -6.84 -1.51
CA CYS A 65 4.13 -6.74 -0.22
C CYS A 65 2.63 -7.03 -0.38
N ALA A 66 1.98 -6.45 -1.39
CA ALA A 66 0.56 -6.67 -1.68
C ALA A 66 0.25 -8.16 -1.96
N LEU A 67 1.11 -8.84 -2.73
CA LEU A 67 0.98 -10.28 -2.99
C LEU A 67 1.12 -11.10 -1.70
N ARG A 68 2.10 -10.76 -0.85
CA ARG A 68 2.37 -11.48 0.41
C ARG A 68 1.25 -11.33 1.44
N THR A 69 0.57 -10.18 1.47
CA THR A 69 -0.57 -9.95 2.35
C THR A 69 -1.91 -10.33 1.72
N LYS A 70 -1.92 -10.86 0.49
CA LYS A 70 -3.15 -11.13 -0.29
C LYS A 70 -4.07 -9.90 -0.34
N SER A 71 -3.47 -8.73 -0.54
CA SER A 71 -4.17 -7.45 -0.56
C SER A 71 -5.19 -7.42 -1.72
N PRO A 72 -6.38 -6.82 -1.54
CA PRO A 72 -7.40 -6.76 -2.59
C PRO A 72 -6.97 -6.08 -3.89
N ASP A 73 -5.94 -5.23 -3.82
CA ASP A 73 -5.37 -4.49 -4.94
C ASP A 73 -4.18 -5.19 -5.62
N ALA A 74 -3.75 -6.37 -5.14
CA ALA A 74 -2.55 -7.04 -5.61
C ALA A 74 -2.58 -7.32 -7.12
N THR A 75 -3.71 -7.82 -7.64
CA THR A 75 -3.89 -8.08 -9.08
C THR A 75 -3.77 -6.81 -9.92
N TYR A 76 -4.29 -5.68 -9.42
CA TYR A 76 -4.18 -4.40 -10.11
C TYR A 76 -2.73 -3.91 -10.15
N LEU A 77 -2.02 -4.02 -9.03
CA LEU A 77 -0.62 -3.61 -8.92
C LEU A 77 0.32 -4.44 -9.81
N VAL A 78 0.08 -5.74 -9.95
CA VAL A 78 0.82 -6.60 -10.89
C VAL A 78 0.63 -6.12 -12.32
N LYS A 79 -0.62 -5.91 -12.75
CA LYS A 79 -0.92 -5.41 -14.11
C LYS A 79 -0.31 -4.05 -14.39
N SER A 80 -0.36 -3.14 -13.41
CA SER A 80 0.29 -1.83 -13.55
C SER A 80 1.82 -1.94 -13.68
N SER A 81 2.47 -2.84 -12.94
CA SER A 81 3.90 -3.13 -13.12
C SER A 81 4.21 -3.76 -14.50
N GLU A 82 3.28 -4.54 -15.06
CA GLU A 82 3.42 -5.10 -16.41
C GLU A 82 3.39 -4.02 -17.51
N GLU A 83 2.51 -3.03 -17.39
CA GLU A 83 2.31 -1.95 -18.37
C GLU A 83 3.47 -0.95 -18.45
N ASN A 84 4.24 -0.77 -17.36
CA ASN A 84 5.35 0.20 -17.29
C ASN A 84 6.57 -0.13 -18.18
N GLY A 85 6.59 -1.29 -18.86
CA GLY A 85 7.60 -1.68 -19.87
C GLY A 85 9.00 -2.02 -19.33
N VAL A 86 9.48 -1.31 -18.29
CA VAL A 86 10.78 -1.57 -17.65
C VAL A 86 10.60 -2.62 -16.56
N LYS A 87 11.40 -3.69 -16.61
CA LYS A 87 11.35 -4.80 -15.65
C LYS A 87 12.53 -4.74 -14.69
N SER A 88 12.26 -4.76 -13.39
CA SER A 88 13.33 -4.87 -12.41
C SER A 88 13.79 -6.32 -12.26
N ILE A 89 14.84 -6.51 -11.47
CA ILE A 89 15.32 -7.84 -11.04
C ILE A 89 14.26 -8.65 -10.26
N LEU A 90 13.20 -8.00 -9.76
CA LEU A 90 12.14 -8.64 -8.99
C LEU A 90 11.00 -9.20 -9.86
N TYR A 91 11.02 -8.94 -11.17
CA TYR A 91 9.95 -9.32 -12.10
C TYR A 91 9.53 -10.79 -11.99
N SER A 92 10.50 -11.71 -12.09
CA SER A 92 10.24 -13.14 -11.99
C SER A 92 9.71 -13.56 -10.61
N LYS A 93 10.14 -12.86 -9.55
CA LYS A 93 9.65 -13.10 -8.18
C LYS A 93 8.19 -12.66 -8.05
N ILE A 94 7.84 -11.50 -8.58
CA ILE A 94 6.46 -11.00 -8.62
C ILE A 94 5.54 -12.01 -9.31
N HIS A 95 5.92 -12.48 -10.50
CA HIS A 95 5.09 -13.43 -11.26
C HIS A 95 4.96 -14.79 -10.58
N ARG A 96 6.02 -15.24 -9.90
CA ARG A 96 5.95 -16.46 -9.08
C ARG A 96 4.94 -16.28 -7.94
N GLU A 97 5.03 -15.20 -7.16
CA GLU A 97 4.09 -14.96 -6.06
C GLU A 97 2.66 -14.74 -6.55
N PHE A 98 2.48 -14.07 -7.69
CA PHE A 98 1.17 -13.88 -8.29
C PHE A 98 0.55 -15.20 -8.78
N GLY A 99 1.33 -16.07 -9.41
CA GLY A 99 0.87 -17.41 -9.78
C GLY A 99 0.46 -18.25 -8.57
N LEU A 100 1.16 -18.12 -7.43
CA LEU A 100 0.76 -18.77 -6.18
C LEU A 100 -0.55 -18.20 -5.63
N LEU A 101 -0.74 -16.89 -5.66
CA LEU A 101 -1.99 -16.25 -5.27
C LEU A 101 -3.18 -16.77 -6.11
N LEU A 102 -3.02 -16.77 -7.44
CA LEU A 102 -4.02 -17.26 -8.37
C LEU A 102 -4.33 -18.75 -8.15
N PHE A 103 -3.30 -19.57 -7.89
CA PHE A 103 -3.46 -20.98 -7.57
C PHE A 103 -4.27 -21.17 -6.28
N ASP A 104 -3.95 -20.44 -5.22
CA ASP A 104 -4.65 -20.48 -3.94
C ASP A 104 -6.12 -20.05 -4.07
N GLU A 105 -6.41 -19.12 -5.00
CA GLU A 105 -7.77 -18.64 -5.31
C GLU A 105 -8.53 -19.55 -6.29
N GLY A 106 -7.87 -20.57 -6.86
CA GLY A 106 -8.45 -21.41 -7.91
C GLY A 106 -8.70 -20.67 -9.23
N ASN A 107 -8.02 -19.55 -9.46
CA ASN A 107 -8.19 -18.70 -10.63
C ASN A 107 -7.13 -19.00 -11.71
N TYR A 108 -7.49 -19.82 -12.69
CA TYR A 108 -6.57 -20.25 -13.76
C TYR A 108 -6.81 -19.57 -15.12
N ALA A 109 -7.76 -18.63 -15.18
CA ALA A 109 -8.24 -18.05 -16.44
C ALA A 109 -7.65 -16.67 -16.75
N LEU A 110 -6.72 -16.19 -15.91
CA LEU A 110 -6.18 -14.83 -15.94
C LEU A 110 -4.85 -14.76 -16.69
#